data_AF-A0A2Z3GL13-F1
#
_entry.id   AF-A0A2Z3GL13-F1
#
_cell.length_a   1.000
_cell.length_b   1.000
_cell.length_c   1.000
_cell.angle_alpha   90.00
_cell.angle_beta   90.00
_cell.angle_gamma   90.00
#
_symmetry.space_group_name_H-M   'P 1'
#
loop_
_entity.id
_entity.type
_entity.pdbx_description
1 polymer ?
#
loop_
_entity_poly.entity_id
_entity_poly.type
_entity_poly.pdbx_seq_one_letter_code
_entity_poly.pdbx_strand_id
1 'polypeptide(L)'
;MLHDSPEAFLLVDDSVQNKRYSHFIGLTKRQYSGNVHGMVRSVGLVNRVHSSRKAGDFLPWTTGFMRPTRTRKPKTNIFRTCSTALSRRATY
;
A
#
# COMPACT_ATOMS: atom_id res chain seq x y z
N MET A 1 0.44 13.49 16.26
CA MET A 1 1.60 12.57 16.28
C MET A 1 1.08 11.14 16.18
N LEU A 2 1.87 10.20 15.67
CA LEU A 2 1.48 8.78 15.63
C LEU A 2 1.56 8.22 17.05
N HIS A 3 0.47 7.66 17.57
CA HIS A 3 0.44 7.11 18.93
C HIS A 3 0.73 5.61 18.91
N ASP A 4 1.97 5.24 19.17
CA ASP A 4 2.37 3.83 19.28
C ASP A 4 2.03 3.27 20.68
N SER A 5 1.64 2.00 20.73
CA SER A 5 1.32 1.27 21.97
C SER A 5 1.40 -0.24 21.71
N PRO A 6 1.54 -1.09 22.74
CA PRO A 6 1.53 -2.55 22.56
C PRO A 6 0.27 -3.08 21.86
N GLU A 7 -0.84 -2.35 21.96
CA GLU A 7 -2.13 -2.65 21.35
C GLU A 7 -2.25 -2.11 19.91
N ALA A 8 -1.32 -1.26 19.49
CA ALA A 8 -1.34 -0.64 18.18
C ALA A 8 -1.10 -1.67 17.07
N PHE A 9 -1.67 -1.39 15.90
CA PHE A 9 -1.46 -2.23 14.72
C PHE A 9 -1.41 -1.39 13.45
N LEU A 10 -0.70 -1.92 12.45
CA LEU A 10 -0.63 -1.38 11.12
C LEU A 10 -1.34 -2.34 10.16
N LEU A 11 -2.43 -1.88 9.55
CA LEU A 11 -3.00 -2.54 8.40
C LEU A 11 -2.22 -2.12 7.15
N VAL A 12 -1.75 -3.09 6.36
CA VAL A 12 -1.11 -2.83 5.07
C VAL A 12 -1.83 -3.62 4.01
N ASP A 13 -2.29 -2.93 2.97
CA ASP A 13 -3.07 -3.49 1.88
C ASP A 13 -2.46 -3.12 0.52
N ASP A 14 -2.37 -4.08 -0.41
CA ASP A 14 -1.95 -3.85 -1.78
C ASP A 14 -3.16 -3.85 -2.73
N SER A 15 -3.71 -2.67 -3.00
CA SER A 15 -4.86 -2.56 -3.89
C SER A 15 -4.45 -2.35 -5.35
N VAL A 16 -5.20 -2.97 -6.26
CA VAL A 16 -5.10 -2.74 -7.71
C VAL A 16 -6.26 -1.85 -8.12
N GLN A 17 -5.99 -0.57 -8.36
CA GLN A 17 -6.99 0.39 -8.78
C GLN A 17 -7.21 0.28 -10.28
N ASN A 18 -8.38 -0.24 -10.68
CA ASN A 18 -8.75 -0.35 -12.08
C ASN A 18 -8.87 1.04 -12.72
N LYS A 19 -8.08 1.26 -13.78
CA LYS A 19 -8.03 2.51 -14.54
C LYS A 19 -8.17 2.20 -16.04
N ARG A 20 -9.09 1.29 -16.39
CA ARG A 20 -9.34 0.82 -17.77
C ARG A 20 -9.57 1.93 -18.80
N TYR A 21 -10.15 3.06 -18.39
CA TYR A 21 -10.43 4.20 -19.27
C TYR A 21 -9.33 5.28 -19.24
N SER A 22 -8.29 5.11 -18.43
CA SER A 22 -7.20 6.08 -18.31
C SER A 22 -6.08 5.78 -19.30
N HIS A 23 -6.33 6.07 -20.58
CA HIS A 23 -5.38 5.84 -21.68
C HIS A 23 -4.15 6.77 -21.60
N PHE A 24 -4.31 7.96 -21.04
CA PHE A 24 -3.27 9.00 -20.97
C PHE A 24 -2.41 8.97 -19.69
N ILE A 25 -2.79 8.19 -18.68
CA ILE A 25 -2.03 8.11 -17.43
C ILE A 25 -0.88 7.11 -17.60
N GLY A 26 0.34 7.62 -17.83
CA GLY A 26 1.55 6.81 -18.10
C GLY A 26 1.98 5.86 -16.96
N LEU A 27 1.48 6.08 -15.75
CA LEU A 27 1.74 5.21 -14.59
C LEU A 27 0.87 3.94 -14.57
N THR A 28 -0.17 3.87 -15.40
CA THR A 28 -1.00 2.67 -15.48
C THR A 28 -0.24 1.52 -16.14
N LYS A 29 -0.34 0.33 -15.54
CA LYS A 29 0.26 -0.91 -16.04
C LYS A 29 -0.80 -2.01 -16.07
N ARG A 30 -0.60 -3.06 -16.87
CA ARG A 30 -1.44 -4.26 -16.77
C ARG A 30 -1.04 -5.01 -15.51
N GLN A 31 -2.00 -5.25 -14.62
CA GLN A 31 -1.81 -6.02 -13.40
C GLN A 31 -2.97 -7.00 -13.24
N TYR A 32 -2.68 -8.13 -12.62
CA TYR A 32 -3.70 -9.12 -12.31
C TYR A 32 -4.62 -8.58 -11.22
N SER A 33 -5.92 -8.68 -11.44
CA SER A 33 -6.95 -8.41 -10.44
C SER A 33 -7.67 -9.71 -10.13
N GLY A 34 -7.67 -10.08 -8.85
CA GLY A 34 -8.44 -11.22 -8.36
C GLY A 34 -9.94 -11.01 -8.57
N ASN A 35 -10.46 -9.79 -8.42
CA ASN A 35 -11.90 -9.54 -8.59
C ASN A 35 -12.43 -9.81 -10.01
N VAL A 36 -11.62 -9.59 -11.04
CA VAL A 36 -12.01 -9.83 -12.44
C VAL A 36 -11.42 -11.12 -13.00
N HIS A 37 -10.68 -11.88 -12.17
CA HIS A 37 -9.90 -13.05 -12.57
C HIS A 37 -9.05 -12.82 -13.84
N GLY A 38 -8.38 -11.67 -13.95
CA GLY A 38 -7.68 -11.31 -15.19
C GLY A 38 -6.80 -10.07 -15.11
N MET A 39 -6.14 -9.76 -16.23
CA MET A 39 -5.26 -8.59 -16.36
C MET A 39 -6.06 -7.33 -16.67
N VAL A 40 -5.89 -6.28 -15.86
CA VAL A 40 -6.52 -4.98 -16.06
C VAL A 40 -5.50 -3.85 -16.10
N ARG A 41 -5.76 -2.85 -16.94
CA ARG A 41 -5.02 -1.58 -16.90
C ARG A 41 -5.34 -0.88 -15.58
N SER A 42 -4.32 -0.69 -14.76
CA SER A 42 -4.51 -0.32 -13.36
C SER A 42 -3.29 0.39 -12.79
N VAL A 43 -3.47 0.95 -11.61
CA VAL A 43 -2.39 1.49 -10.78
C VAL A 43 -2.37 0.68 -9.49
N GLY A 44 -1.20 0.15 -9.12
CA GLY A 44 -1.04 -0.55 -7.86
C GLY A 44 -0.74 0.47 -6.76
N LEU A 45 -1.40 0.35 -5.63
CA LEU A 45 -1.21 1.21 -4.46
C LEU A 45 -0.92 0.34 -3.24
N VAL A 46 -0.05 0.82 -2.36
CA VAL A 46 0.10 0.27 -1.02
C VAL A 46 -0.54 1.24 -0.03
N ASN A 47 -1.67 0.81 0.51
CA ASN A 47 -2.40 1.51 1.54
C ASN A 47 -1.84 1.10 2.90
N ARG A 48 -1.70 2.06 3.82
CA ARG A 48 -1.43 1.74 5.23
C ARG A 48 -2.42 2.49 6.10
N VAL A 49 -2.86 1.84 7.15
CA VAL A 49 -3.69 2.45 8.19
C VAL A 49 -3.09 2.07 9.53
N HIS A 50 -2.69 3.08 10.29
CA HIS A 50 -2.24 2.87 11.65
C HIS A 50 -3.41 3.05 12.61
N SER A 51 -3.52 2.19 13.61
CA SER A 51 -4.43 2.36 14.73
C SER A 51 -3.71 2.17 16.05
N SER A 52 -3.96 3.08 17.01
CA SER A 52 -3.53 2.95 18.41
C SER A 52 -4.47 2.05 19.23
N ARG A 53 -5.49 1.46 18.58
CA ARG A 53 -6.57 0.67 19.19
C ARG A 53 -7.48 1.43 20.17
N LYS A 54 -7.35 2.75 20.24
CA LYS A 54 -8.35 3.64 20.86
C LYS A 54 -9.51 3.87 19.89
N ALA A 55 -10.71 4.04 20.43
CA ALA A 55 -11.90 4.31 19.62
C ALA A 55 -11.68 5.59 18.77
N GLY A 56 -11.86 5.49 17.46
CA GLY A 56 -11.70 6.61 16.52
C GLY A 56 -10.28 6.83 15.96
N ASP A 57 -9.27 6.10 16.43
CA ASP A 57 -7.89 6.25 15.96
C ASP A 57 -7.60 5.36 14.74
N PHE A 58 -8.01 5.83 13.56
CA PHE A 58 -7.59 5.28 12.27
C PHE A 58 -6.90 6.37 11.45
N LEU A 59 -5.58 6.29 11.36
CA LEU A 59 -4.76 7.26 10.64
C LEU A 59 -4.35 6.66 9.29
N PRO A 60 -5.04 7.01 8.19
CA PRO A 60 -4.67 6.56 6.87
C PRO A 60 -3.36 7.22 6.44
N TRP A 61 -2.43 6.40 5.96
CA TRP A 61 -1.12 6.80 5.51
C TRP A 61 -0.76 6.05 4.23
N THR A 62 -1.03 6.65 3.08
CA THR A 62 -0.71 6.09 1.77
C THR A 62 0.75 6.36 1.44
N THR A 63 1.55 5.32 1.15
CA THR A 63 3.02 5.47 1.06
C THR A 63 3.62 5.30 -0.32
N GLY A 64 2.83 4.94 -1.31
CA GLY A 64 3.32 5.05 -2.68
C GLY A 64 2.63 4.15 -3.69
N PHE A 65 2.97 4.45 -4.93
CA PHE A 65 2.65 3.65 -6.09
C PHE A 65 3.51 2.39 -6.14
N MET A 66 2.88 1.24 -6.34
CA MET A 66 3.61 0.05 -6.75
C MET A 66 4.14 0.26 -8.18
N ARG A 67 5.46 0.17 -8.33
CA ARG A 67 6.15 0.21 -9.63
C ARG A 67 6.79 -1.15 -9.94
N PRO A 68 6.00 -2.15 -10.35
CA PRO A 68 6.50 -3.51 -10.56
C PRO A 68 7.62 -3.61 -11.62
N THR A 69 7.69 -2.67 -12.56
CA THR A 69 8.74 -2.68 -13.60
C THR A 69 10.09 -2.11 -13.16
N ARG A 70 10.15 -1.27 -12.11
CA ARG A 70 11.41 -0.64 -11.66
C ARG A 70 12.09 -1.41 -10.53
N THR A 71 11.32 -2.16 -9.77
CA THR A 71 11.81 -3.03 -8.71
C THR A 71 11.40 -4.45 -9.08
N ARG A 72 12.35 -5.25 -9.59
CA ARG A 72 12.19 -6.70 -9.88
C ARG A 72 12.04 -7.53 -8.61
N LYS A 73 11.42 -6.95 -7.58
CA LYS A 73 11.23 -7.49 -6.25
C LYS A 73 9.79 -7.99 -6.15
N PRO A 74 9.55 -9.19 -5.58
CA PRO A 74 8.21 -9.70 -5.36
C PRO A 74 7.45 -8.78 -4.40
N LYS A 75 6.11 -8.77 -4.48
CA LYS A 75 5.22 -7.97 -3.62
C LYS A 75 5.60 -8.07 -2.13
N THR A 76 5.98 -9.26 -1.68
CA THR A 76 6.44 -9.56 -0.31
C THR A 76 7.59 -8.66 0.17
N ASN A 77 8.49 -8.26 -0.73
CA ASN A 77 9.62 -7.39 -0.39
C ASN A 77 9.17 -5.92 -0.24
N ILE A 78 8.13 -5.51 -0.96
CA ILE A 78 7.51 -4.19 -0.82
C ILE A 78 6.84 -4.10 0.56
N PHE A 79 6.08 -5.14 0.97
CA PHE A 79 5.54 -5.24 2.32
C PHE A 79 6.63 -5.16 3.40
N ARG A 80 7.75 -5.88 3.23
CA ARG A 80 8.87 -5.82 4.19
C ARG A 80 9.52 -4.43 4.26
N THR A 81 9.66 -3.75 3.13
CA THR A 81 10.17 -2.37 3.09
C THR A 81 9.21 -1.41 3.81
N CYS A 82 7.91 -1.66 3.70
CA CYS A 82 6.88 -0.89 4.39
C CYS A 82 6.96 -1.06 5.92
N SER A 83 7.17 -2.28 6.42
CA SER A 83 7.28 -2.53 7.86
C SER A 83 8.57 -1.92 8.46
N THR A 84 9.71 -2.02 7.77
CA THR A 84 10.97 -1.46 8.26
C THR A 84 10.95 0.08 8.34
N ALA A 85 10.25 0.74 7.42
CA ALA A 85 10.13 2.21 7.43
C ALA A 85 9.29 2.74 8.60
N LEU A 86 8.39 1.93 9.17
CA LEU A 86 7.58 2.30 10.33
C LEU A 86 8.40 2.23 11.63
N SER A 87 9.18 1.15 11.80
CA SER A 87 10.06 0.94 12.97
C SER A 87 11.07 2.08 13.18
N ARG A 88 11.53 2.71 12.08
CA ARG A 88 12.48 3.85 12.13
C ARG A 88 11.84 5.21 12.40
N ARG A 89 10.51 5.32 12.38
CA ARG A 89 9.78 6.60 12.55
C ARG A 89 8.88 6.66 13.78
N ALA A 90 8.67 5.54 14.48
CA ALA A 90 8.05 5.52 15.80
C ALA A 90 9.01 5.98 16.93
N THR A 91 10.24 6.35 16.59
CA THR A 91 11.32 6.71 17.54
C THR A 91 11.56 8.22 17.69
N TYR A 92 10.64 9.09 17.24
CA TYR A 92 10.75 10.55 17.39
C TYR A 92 9.41 11.20 17.73
#